data_AF-A0A4Q6C8R5-F1
#
_entry.id   AF-A0A4Q6C8R5-F1
#
_cell.length_a   1.000
_cell.length_b   1.000
_cell.length_c   1.000
_cell.angle_alpha   90.00
_cell.angle_beta   90.00
_cell.angle_gamma   90.00
#
_symmetry.space_group_name_H-M   'P 1'
#
loop_
_entity.id
_entity.type
_entity.pdbx_description
1 polymer ?
#
loop_
_entity_poly.entity_id
_entity_poly.type
_entity_poly.pdbx_seq_one_letter_code
_entity_poly.pdbx_strand_id
1 'polypeptide(L)' 'MRNRGQDSELVIGQRLAAAREEMSHYGEFDYVIVNEVFETAVEEMCSIFTASRLRREAQVARHYSLISALLAEGQDA' A
#
# COMPACT_ATOMS: atom_id res chain seq x y z
N MET A 1 -14.65 -17.84 -18.47
CA MET A 1 -14.76 -17.26 -17.11
C MET A 1 -16.00 -16.35 -17.03
N ARG A 2 -17.20 -16.92 -16.87
CA ARG A 2 -18.43 -16.17 -16.58
C ARG A 2 -18.84 -16.53 -15.16
N ASN A 3 -18.35 -15.80 -14.15
CA ASN A 3 -18.71 -16.06 -12.75
C ASN A 3 -19.18 -14.82 -11.98
N ARG A 4 -19.79 -13.85 -12.67
CA ARG A 4 -20.67 -12.82 -12.07
C ARG A 4 -21.76 -12.47 -13.08
N GLY A 5 -22.76 -13.34 -13.20
CA GLY A 5 -23.84 -13.23 -14.21
C GLY A 5 -25.19 -12.81 -13.63
N GLN A 6 -25.23 -11.80 -12.75
CA GLN A 6 -26.50 -11.30 -12.17
C GLN A 6 -26.70 -9.78 -12.33
N ASP A 7 -25.70 -9.02 -12.76
CA ASP A 7 -25.88 -7.62 -13.07
C ASP A 7 -26.40 -7.49 -14.51
N SER A 8 -27.57 -6.87 -14.69
CA SER A 8 -28.05 -6.51 -16.03
C SER A 8 -27.02 -5.60 -16.72
N GLU A 9 -26.94 -5.61 -18.05
CA GLU A 9 -25.99 -4.78 -18.81
C GLU A 9 -26.03 -3.29 -18.39
N LEU A 10 -27.20 -2.82 -17.94
CA LEU A 10 -27.43 -1.49 -17.38
C LEU A 10 -26.66 -1.24 -16.07
N VAL A 11 -26.66 -2.22 -15.15
CA VAL A 11 -25.93 -2.15 -13.88
C VAL A 11 -24.42 -2.25 -14.11
N ILE A 12 -23.98 -3.07 -15.07
CA ILE A 12 -22.58 -3.17 -15.48
C ILE A 12 -22.08 -1.83 -16.03
N GLY A 13 -22.86 -1.19 -16.90
CA GLY A 13 -22.53 0.13 -17.47
C GLY A 13 -22.41 1.22 -16.39
N GLN A 14 -23.33 1.25 -15.43
CA GLN A 14 -23.27 2.18 -14.30
C GLN A 14 -22.02 1.96 -13.44
N ARG A 15 -21.67 0.71 -13.13
CA ARG A 15 -20.46 0.40 -12.35
C ARG A 15 -19.17 0.74 -13.08
N LEU A 16 -19.09 0.48 -14.39
CA LEU A 16 -17.91 0.85 -15.19
C LEU A 16 -17.73 2.38 -15.26
N ALA A 17 -18.82 3.14 -15.39
CA ALA A 17 -18.77 4.59 -15.38
C ALA A 17 -18.27 5.14 -14.04
N ALA A 18 -18.84 4.65 -12.93
CA ALA A 18 -18.40 5.02 -11.58
C ALA A 18 -16.93 4.65 -11.32
N ALA A 19 -16.52 3.44 -11.72
CA ALA A 19 -15.14 3.00 -11.57
C ALA A 19 -14.15 3.87 -12.38
N ARG A 20 -14.54 4.36 -13.56
CA ARG A 20 -13.69 5.27 -14.36
C ARG A 20 -13.54 6.64 -13.70
N GLU A 21 -14.62 7.17 -13.13
CA GLU A 21 -14.57 8.43 -12.38
C GLU A 21 -13.62 8.29 -11.18
N GLU A 22 -13.76 7.21 -10.40
CA GLU A 22 -12.90 6.94 -9.26
C GLU A 22 -11.42 6.71 -9.66
N MET A 23 -11.18 5.98 -10.75
CA MET A 23 -9.83 5.78 -11.30
C MET A 23 -9.20 7.08 -11.82
N SER A 24 -9.97 8.10 -12.20
CA SER A 24 -9.42 9.38 -12.69
C SER A 24 -8.67 10.17 -11.60
N HIS A 25 -8.99 9.90 -10.33
CA HIS A 25 -8.36 10.51 -9.15
C HIS A 25 -7.09 9.78 -8.68
N TYR A 26 -6.57 8.80 -9.43
CA TYR A 26 -5.39 8.02 -9.02
C TYR A 26 -4.17 8.87 -8.64
N GLY A 27 -4.04 10.07 -9.22
CA GLY A 27 -2.93 10.99 -8.95
C GLY A 27 -2.94 11.62 -7.55
N GLU A 28 -4.01 11.43 -6.77
CA GLU A 28 -4.12 11.90 -5.39
C GLU A 28 -3.50 10.94 -4.36
N PHE A 29 -3.14 9.73 -4.77
CA PHE A 29 -2.63 8.68 -3.89
C PHE A 29 -1.10 8.55 -3.97
N ASP A 30 -0.48 8.22 -2.85
CA ASP A 30 0.98 8.00 -2.77
C ASP A 30 1.45 6.75 -3.54
N TYR A 31 0.57 5.76 -3.71
CA TYR A 31 0.88 4.48 -4.35
C TYR A 31 -0.27 4.02 -5.24
N VAL A 32 0.07 3.38 -6.35
CA VAL A 32 -0.88 2.73 -7.27
C VAL A 32 -0.41 1.29 -7.49
N ILE A 33 -1.32 0.33 -7.35
CA ILE A 33 -1.09 -1.10 -7.61
C ILE A 33 -1.93 -1.50 -8.81
N VAL A 34 -1.30 -2.11 -9.82
CA VAL A 34 -2.03 -2.66 -10.97
C VAL A 34 -2.25 -4.14 -10.73
N ASN A 35 -3.50 -4.51 -10.46
CA ASN A 35 -3.87 -5.90 -10.17
C ASN A 35 -4.06 -6.74 -11.45
N GLU A 36 -2.95 -7.07 -12.13
CA GLU A 36 -2.96 -8.02 -13.26
C GLU A 36 -2.85 -9.48 -12.80
N VAL A 37 -2.03 -9.72 -11.78
CA VAL A 37 -1.85 -11.02 -11.11
C VAL A 37 -2.12 -10.82 -9.63
N PHE A 38 -3.08 -11.57 -9.09
CA PHE A 38 -3.60 -11.35 -7.74
C PHE A 38 -2.51 -11.51 -6.68
N GLU A 39 -1.71 -12.56 -6.78
CA GLU A 39 -0.61 -12.84 -5.87
C GLU A 39 0.41 -11.69 -5.87
N THR A 40 0.76 -11.18 -7.04
CA THR A 40 1.68 -10.03 -7.18
C THR A 40 1.10 -8.77 -6.54
N ALA A 41 -0.17 -8.45 -6.78
CA ALA A 41 -0.81 -7.28 -6.20
C ALA A 41 -0.86 -7.34 -4.66
N VAL A 42 -1.06 -8.53 -4.10
CA VAL A 42 -1.00 -8.75 -2.64
C VAL A 42 0.40 -8.52 -2.11
N GLU A 43 1.43 -9.05 -2.78
CA GLU A 43 2.83 -8.84 -2.39
C GLU A 43 3.24 -7.37 -2.44
N GLU A 44 2.84 -6.64 -3.49
CA GLU A 44 3.07 -5.20 -3.63
C GLU A 44 2.40 -4.42 -2.50
N MET A 45 1.14 -4.74 -2.19
CA MET A 45 0.40 -4.13 -1.09
C MET A 45 1.08 -4.38 0.27
N CYS A 46 1.47 -5.63 0.55
CA CYS A 46 2.21 -5.99 1.76
C CYS A 46 3.55 -5.25 1.87
N SER A 47 4.23 -5.04 0.73
CA SER A 47 5.50 -4.32 0.68
C SER A 47 5.35 -2.85 1.06
N ILE A 48 4.28 -2.18 0.61
CA ILE A 48 3.99 -0.79 0.99
C ILE A 48 3.79 -0.67 2.52
N PHE A 49 3.01 -1.57 3.12
CA PHE A 49 2.83 -1.56 4.58
C PHE A 49 4.10 -1.91 5.35
N THR A 50 4.93 -2.79 4.80
CA THR A 50 6.22 -3.12 5.40
C THR A 50 7.15 -1.92 5.36
N ALA A 51 7.29 -1.28 4.19
CA ALA A 51 8.12 -0.09 4.01
C ALA A 51 7.66 1.09 4.88
N SER A 52 6.34 1.31 5.03
CA SER A 52 5.83 2.39 5.88
C SER A 52 6.23 2.22 7.35
N ARG A 53 6.29 0.98 7.85
CA ARG A 53 6.77 0.66 9.21
C ARG A 53 8.27 0.85 9.38
N LEU A 54 9.03 0.89 8.28
CA LEU A 54 10.48 1.08 8.26
C LEU A 54 10.89 2.55 8.10
N ARG A 55 9.94 3.49 7.98
CA ARG A 55 10.24 4.93 7.95
C ARG A 55 11.04 5.34 9.17
N ARG A 56 12.03 6.21 8.97
CA ARG A 56 12.98 6.68 10.01
C ARG A 56 12.27 7.12 11.29
N GLU A 57 11.23 7.94 11.20
CA GLU A 57 10.51 8.45 12.37
C GLU A 57 9.88 7.31 13.19
N ALA A 58 9.26 6.34 12.53
CA ALA A 58 8.68 5.17 13.18
C ALA A 58 9.76 4.27 13.80
N GLN A 59 10.87 4.06 13.10
CA GLN A 59 11.99 3.23 13.57
C GLN A 59 12.73 3.87 14.74
N VAL A 60 13.01 5.17 14.69
CA VAL A 60 13.63 5.92 15.79
C VAL A 60 12.75 5.89 17.03
N ALA A 61 11.44 6.10 16.88
CA ALA A 61 10.52 6.01 18.01
C ALA A 61 10.46 4.58 18.59
N ARG A 62 10.36 3.55 17.74
CA ARG A 62 10.28 2.15 18.16
C ARG A 62 11.57 1.64 18.81
N HIS A 63 12.74 2.04 18.30
CA HIS A 63 14.05 1.53 18.71
C HIS A 63 14.89 2.57 19.47
N TYR A 64 14.25 3.58 20.07
CA TYR A 64 14.92 4.70 20.73
C TYR A 64 16.02 4.25 21.71
N SER A 65 15.71 3.31 22.61
CA SER A 65 16.66 2.85 23.63
C SER A 65 17.85 2.13 23.03
N LEU A 66 17.63 1.29 22.00
CA LEU A 66 18.69 0.57 21.30
C LEU A 66 19.62 1.54 20.56
N ILE A 67 19.03 2.50 19.83
CA ILE A 67 19.80 3.51 19.09
C ILE A 67 20.62 4.37 20.06
N SER A 68 20.03 4.78 21.19
CA SER A 68 20.73 5.58 22.20
C SER A 68 21.91 4.82 22.82
N ALA A 69 21.74 3.53 23.12
CA ALA A 69 22.81 2.71 23.68
C ALA A 69 23.98 2.54 22.70
N LEU A 70 23.70 2.23 21.43
CA LEU A 70 24.74 2.08 20.39
C LEU A 70 25.53 3.37 20.15
N LEU A 71 24.90 4.53 20.30
CA LEU A 71 25.58 5.83 20.16
C LEU A 71 26.41 6.20 21.39
N ALA A 72 26.02 5.74 22.58
CA ALA A 72 26.77 5.97 23.81
C ALA A 72 28.04 5.11 23.88
N GLU A 73 27.97 3.83 23.48
CA GLU A 73 29.14 2.93 23.45
C GLU A 73 30.24 3.39 22.49
N GLY A 74 29.91 4.16 21.46
CA GLY A 74 30.88 4.72 20.51
C GLY A 74 31.57 6.01 20.97
N GLN A 75 31.18 6.58 22.12
CA GLN A 75 31.77 7.82 22.67
C GLN A 75 32.84 7.56 23.75
N ASP A 76 32.97 6.31 24.21
CA ASP A 76 33.94 5.88 25.23
C ASP A 76 35.22 5.23 24.64
N ALA A 77 35.47 5.38 23.33
CA ALA A 77 36.68 4.92 22.63
C ALA A 77 37.42 6.10 21.97
#